data_AF-A0A812QLQ4-F1
#
_entry.id   AF-A0A812QLQ4-F1
#
_cell.length_a   1.000
_cell.length_b   1.000
_cell.length_c   1.000
_cell.angle_alpha   90.00
_cell.angle_beta   90.00
_cell.angle_gamma   90.00
#
_symmetry.space_group_name_H-M   'P 1'
#
loop_
_entity.id
_entity.type
_entity.pdbx_description
1 polymer ?
#
loop_
_entity_poly.entity_id
_entity_poly.type
_entity_poly.pdbx_seq_one_letter_code
_entity_poly.pdbx_strand_id
1 'polypeptide(L)'
;METNSTQLEACEVATKVLMERGETHVALAVMVRCLVAHRHTPSLTCSQLVCGVMRHCNVEELCSVMTPNPAMVNETHIKSVAEVVGYVGLIMKERGMVLEASRLYRKALVLAPDHGSLCLNLMHTFALRRDDIRGLAWARKFFGLLARKIPRVAALNRALLSEEPDTSQKMFSSRDFPVESEFRDAIAIGFVVLKLLFLAHPRTPLPFCQEGDGRPSWQQRLRDVEVSEEIVGPQVASLLDDTWRRPPEAVNAGAPRLGAIAAHDQVLRWLVALLGKCVEGLELHLTAVRNENAYFNCIKDILALKGPATIPRSPALFRPLYVIGDSHVLPTSWQTVEFTTSRGSYHYVMVPMLVTGLKIWHLRDESNFYTKFAFWDKLSVLPVEAPVMFILGEIDCREGVLKAVQKGKHESVEDALYLLIGHYTEVLKRIRRKLVHNDLFLHPV
;
A
#
# COMPACT_ATOMS: atom_id res chain seq x y z
N MET A 1 -11.58 2.36 34.98
CA MET A 1 -12.54 1.25 34.80
C MET A 1 -11.74 0.08 34.30
N GLU A 2 -11.52 -0.91 35.17
CA GLU A 2 -10.80 -2.14 34.82
C GLU A 2 -11.55 -2.89 33.71
N THR A 3 -10.81 -3.36 32.71
CA THR A 3 -11.28 -4.08 31.54
C THR A 3 -11.89 -5.43 31.94
N ASN A 4 -13.15 -5.43 32.35
CA ASN A 4 -13.88 -6.65 32.69
C ASN A 4 -14.30 -7.33 31.37
N SER A 5 -13.83 -8.56 31.12
CA SER A 5 -14.17 -9.35 29.92
C SER A 5 -15.68 -9.48 29.70
N THR A 6 -16.44 -9.51 30.79
CA THR A 6 -17.90 -9.54 30.79
C THR A 6 -18.54 -8.34 30.09
N GLN A 7 -17.90 -7.16 30.14
CA GLN A 7 -18.40 -5.95 29.48
C GLN A 7 -18.20 -5.99 27.97
N LEU A 8 -17.09 -6.58 27.51
CA LEU A 8 -16.83 -6.79 26.08
C LEU A 8 -17.88 -7.74 25.50
N GLU A 9 -18.07 -8.90 26.13
CA GLU A 9 -19.04 -9.91 25.68
C GLU A 9 -20.47 -9.34 25.68
N ALA A 10 -20.86 -8.59 26.73
CA ALA A 10 -22.16 -7.94 26.79
C ALA A 10 -22.34 -6.91 25.66
N CYS A 11 -21.32 -6.10 25.36
CA CYS A 11 -21.36 -5.17 24.23
C CYS A 11 -21.49 -5.91 22.89
N GLU A 12 -20.77 -7.01 22.70
CA GLU A 12 -20.81 -7.82 21.49
C GLU A 12 -22.22 -8.42 21.28
N VAL A 13 -22.80 -9.00 22.32
CA VAL A 13 -24.16 -9.56 22.30
C VAL A 13 -25.21 -8.46 22.07
N ALA A 14 -25.12 -7.35 22.79
CA ALA A 14 -26.06 -6.23 22.64
C ALA A 14 -26.03 -5.64 21.23
N THR A 15 -24.82 -5.45 20.67
CA THR A 15 -24.65 -4.95 19.30
C THR A 15 -25.33 -5.89 18.31
N LYS A 16 -25.16 -7.20 18.45
CA LYS A 16 -25.80 -8.20 17.58
C LYS A 16 -27.33 -8.14 17.66
N VAL A 17 -27.90 -8.10 18.87
CA VAL A 17 -29.36 -8.03 19.07
C VAL A 17 -29.94 -6.73 18.50
N LEU A 18 -29.26 -5.60 18.69
CA LEU A 18 -29.69 -4.31 18.14
C LEU A 18 -29.67 -4.33 16.60
N MET A 19 -28.65 -4.94 16.00
CA MET A 19 -28.58 -5.13 14.55
C MET A 19 -29.73 -6.02 14.03
N GLU A 20 -30.06 -7.11 14.73
CA GLU A 20 -31.19 -7.99 14.38
C GLU A 20 -32.55 -7.27 14.48
N ARG A 21 -32.66 -6.25 15.33
CA ARG A 21 -33.85 -5.38 15.47
C ARG A 21 -33.89 -4.21 14.49
N GLY A 22 -32.85 -4.02 13.68
CA GLY A 22 -32.72 -2.86 12.79
C GLY A 22 -32.36 -1.54 13.50
N GLU A 23 -31.97 -1.58 14.77
CA GLU A 23 -31.58 -0.40 15.57
C GLU A 23 -30.11 -0.02 15.33
N THR A 24 -29.74 0.22 14.06
CA THR A 24 -28.35 0.36 13.60
C THR A 24 -27.60 1.51 14.25
N HIS A 25 -28.24 2.66 14.47
CA HIS A 25 -27.62 3.82 15.13
C HIS A 25 -27.26 3.52 16.60
N VAL A 26 -28.11 2.80 17.32
CA VAL A 26 -27.84 2.41 18.72
C VAL A 26 -26.75 1.33 18.75
N ALA A 27 -26.80 0.37 17.83
CA ALA A 27 -25.76 -0.64 17.66
C ALA A 27 -24.38 0.02 17.40
N LEU A 28 -24.34 1.04 16.54
CA LEU A 28 -23.13 1.81 16.25
C LEU A 28 -22.59 2.51 17.50
N ALA A 29 -23.44 3.15 18.29
CA ALA A 29 -23.03 3.80 19.54
C ALA A 29 -22.47 2.80 20.57
N VAL A 30 -23.10 1.63 20.73
CA VAL A 30 -22.60 0.56 21.62
C VAL A 30 -21.26 0.02 21.12
N MET A 31 -21.15 -0.26 19.83
CA MET A 31 -19.94 -0.76 19.18
C MET A 31 -18.77 0.22 19.33
N VAL A 32 -18.97 1.51 19.11
CA VAL A 32 -17.94 2.54 19.28
C VAL A 32 -17.41 2.55 20.72
N ARG A 33 -18.31 2.55 21.73
CA ARG A 33 -17.91 2.53 23.14
C ARG A 33 -17.09 1.29 23.46
N CYS A 34 -17.52 0.15 22.93
CA CYS A 34 -16.81 -1.12 23.07
C CYS A 34 -15.39 -1.05 22.48
N LEU A 35 -15.25 -0.52 21.26
CA LEU A 35 -13.94 -0.35 20.63
C LEU A 35 -13.00 0.55 21.44
N VAL A 36 -13.52 1.67 21.94
CA VAL A 36 -12.71 2.60 22.75
C VAL A 36 -12.25 1.95 24.06
N ALA A 37 -13.15 1.23 24.74
CA ALA A 37 -12.84 0.55 26.00
C ALA A 37 -11.87 -0.63 25.84
N HIS A 38 -11.91 -1.33 24.70
CA HIS A 38 -11.15 -2.56 24.46
C HIS A 38 -10.14 -2.47 23.31
N ARG A 39 -9.68 -1.25 22.96
CA ARG A 39 -8.76 -1.00 21.84
C ARG A 39 -7.44 -1.78 21.88
N HIS A 40 -7.00 -2.19 23.08
CA HIS A 40 -5.76 -2.93 23.29
C HIS A 40 -5.96 -4.46 23.28
N THR A 41 -7.20 -4.93 23.25
CA THR A 41 -7.57 -6.36 23.24
C THR A 41 -8.62 -6.64 22.15
N PRO A 42 -8.30 -6.38 20.87
CA PRO A 42 -9.26 -6.59 19.79
C PRO A 42 -9.61 -8.08 19.66
N SER A 43 -10.92 -8.38 19.68
CA SER A 43 -11.43 -9.73 19.44
C SER A 43 -11.82 -9.90 17.95
N LEU A 44 -11.79 -11.15 17.46
CA LEU A 44 -12.27 -11.49 16.12
C LEU A 44 -13.75 -11.12 15.96
N THR A 45 -14.55 -11.36 17.00
CA THR A 45 -15.98 -11.09 17.09
C THR A 45 -16.27 -9.59 16.99
N CYS A 46 -15.61 -8.77 17.81
CA CYS A 46 -15.73 -7.32 17.80
C CYS A 46 -15.42 -6.76 16.41
N SER A 47 -14.32 -7.19 15.78
CA SER A 47 -13.98 -6.78 14.42
C SER A 47 -15.04 -7.20 13.37
N GLN A 48 -15.66 -8.38 13.52
CA GLN A 48 -16.75 -8.82 12.64
C GLN A 48 -18.01 -7.97 12.84
N LEU A 49 -18.33 -7.62 14.09
CA LEU A 49 -19.45 -6.75 14.42
C LEU A 49 -19.24 -5.35 13.85
N VAL A 50 -18.03 -4.78 13.93
CA VAL A 50 -17.70 -3.50 13.29
C VAL A 50 -18.01 -3.54 11.80
N CYS A 51 -17.51 -4.54 11.09
CA CYS A 51 -17.82 -4.71 9.67
C CYS A 51 -19.31 -4.92 9.42
N GLY A 52 -20.02 -5.62 10.31
CA GLY A 52 -21.47 -5.82 10.24
C GLY A 52 -22.23 -4.51 10.35
N VAL A 53 -22.00 -3.75 11.42
CA VAL A 53 -22.64 -2.44 11.66
C VAL A 53 -22.34 -1.48 10.50
N MET A 54 -21.08 -1.37 10.09
CA MET A 54 -20.67 -0.45 9.01
C MET A 54 -21.18 -0.84 7.61
N ARG A 55 -21.82 -2.00 7.42
CA ARG A 55 -22.56 -2.29 6.17
C ARG A 55 -23.93 -1.63 6.13
N HIS A 56 -24.48 -1.28 7.29
CA HIS A 56 -25.79 -0.64 7.44
C HIS A 56 -25.68 0.82 7.85
N CYS A 57 -24.46 1.31 8.07
CA CYS A 57 -24.18 2.69 8.43
C CYS A 57 -23.16 3.32 7.48
N ASN A 58 -23.24 4.62 7.29
CA ASN A 58 -22.24 5.40 6.56
C ASN A 58 -21.29 6.14 7.52
N VAL A 59 -20.31 6.84 6.95
CA VAL A 59 -19.28 7.54 7.71
C VAL A 59 -19.86 8.75 8.45
N GLU A 60 -20.87 9.40 7.87
CA GLU A 60 -21.57 10.55 8.45
C GLU A 60 -22.29 10.15 9.75
N GLU A 61 -22.96 8.99 9.77
CA GLU A 61 -23.61 8.43 10.96
C GLU A 61 -22.58 8.05 12.05
N LEU A 62 -21.42 7.50 11.67
CA LEU A 62 -20.34 7.27 12.63
C LEU A 62 -19.85 8.60 13.24
N CYS A 63 -19.66 9.63 12.42
CA CYS A 63 -19.28 10.95 12.91
C CYS A 63 -20.35 11.58 13.82
N SER A 64 -21.64 11.40 13.52
CA SER A 64 -22.74 11.93 14.35
C SER A 64 -22.82 11.24 15.71
N VAL A 65 -22.63 9.92 15.76
CA VAL A 65 -22.54 9.15 17.01
C VAL A 65 -21.38 9.62 17.89
N MET A 66 -20.24 9.94 17.27
CA MET A 66 -19.06 10.45 17.96
C MET A 66 -19.17 11.91 18.41
N THR A 67 -20.13 12.65 17.84
CA THR A 67 -20.27 14.10 18.03
C THR A 67 -21.73 14.51 18.28
N PRO A 68 -22.39 13.99 19.33
CA PRO A 68 -23.82 14.18 19.53
C PRO A 68 -24.19 15.62 19.94
N ASN A 69 -23.25 16.41 20.48
CA ASN A 69 -23.46 17.80 20.85
C ASN A 69 -22.45 18.73 20.13
N PRO A 70 -22.84 19.38 19.01
CA PRO A 70 -21.97 20.27 18.26
C PRO A 70 -21.40 21.44 19.08
N ALA A 71 -22.08 21.86 20.15
CA ALA A 71 -21.67 23.00 20.97
C ALA A 71 -20.47 22.70 21.89
N MET A 72 -20.08 21.44 22.06
CA MET A 72 -18.93 21.03 22.90
C MET A 72 -17.71 20.59 22.08
N VAL A 73 -17.72 20.82 20.76
CA VAL A 73 -16.66 20.36 19.87
C VAL A 73 -15.49 21.34 19.88
N ASN A 74 -14.36 20.90 20.44
CA ASN A 74 -13.09 21.60 20.35
C ASN A 74 -12.10 20.85 19.44
N GLU A 75 -10.94 21.45 19.15
CA GLU A 75 -9.93 20.85 18.25
C GLU A 75 -9.45 19.47 18.74
N THR A 76 -9.27 19.30 20.05
CA THR A 76 -8.85 18.01 20.65
C THR A 76 -9.91 16.93 20.46
N HIS A 77 -11.19 17.28 20.60
CA HIS A 77 -12.31 16.37 20.36
C HIS A 77 -12.34 15.95 18.88
N ILE A 78 -12.18 16.90 17.95
CA ILE A 78 -12.16 16.61 16.50
C ILE A 78 -11.04 15.63 16.14
N LYS A 79 -9.83 15.83 16.69
CA LYS A 79 -8.70 14.91 16.46
C LYS A 79 -8.98 13.51 17.03
N SER A 80 -9.58 13.43 18.21
CA SER A 80 -9.99 12.15 18.83
C SER A 80 -11.03 11.42 17.97
N VAL A 81 -12.00 12.15 17.42
CA VAL A 81 -12.99 11.60 16.47
C VAL A 81 -12.29 11.06 15.22
N ALA A 82 -11.34 11.81 14.67
CA ALA A 82 -10.56 11.38 13.51
C ALA A 82 -9.80 10.07 13.75
N GLU A 83 -9.17 9.93 14.91
CA GLU A 83 -8.46 8.70 15.30
C GLU A 83 -9.41 7.49 15.40
N VAL A 84 -10.60 7.65 15.99
CA VAL A 84 -11.59 6.58 16.08
C VAL A 84 -12.11 6.18 14.69
N VAL A 85 -12.43 7.16 13.84
CA VAL A 85 -12.83 6.90 12.45
C VAL A 85 -11.72 6.16 11.69
N GLY A 86 -10.46 6.57 11.88
CA GLY A 86 -9.29 5.89 11.32
C GLY A 86 -9.10 4.47 11.84
N TYR A 87 -9.39 4.22 13.13
CA TYR A 87 -9.32 2.89 13.72
C TYR A 87 -10.39 1.95 13.18
N VAL A 88 -11.64 2.42 13.00
CA VAL A 88 -12.67 1.67 12.27
C VAL A 88 -12.21 1.39 10.83
N GLY A 89 -11.60 2.38 10.17
CA GLY A 89 -10.99 2.20 8.84
C GLY A 89 -9.92 1.11 8.80
N LEU A 90 -9.11 0.98 9.86
CA LEU A 90 -8.10 -0.07 9.99
C LEU A 90 -8.74 -1.46 10.07
N ILE A 91 -9.77 -1.62 10.91
CA ILE A 91 -10.50 -2.88 11.04
C ILE A 91 -11.12 -3.28 9.69
N MET A 92 -11.77 -2.33 9.01
CA MET A 92 -12.37 -2.58 7.69
C MET A 92 -11.31 -2.96 6.65
N LYS A 93 -10.17 -2.27 6.63
CA LYS A 93 -9.02 -2.62 5.78
C LYS A 93 -8.59 -4.04 6.06
N GLU A 94 -8.33 -4.41 7.31
CA GLU A 94 -7.89 -5.77 7.68
C GLU A 94 -8.85 -6.88 7.26
N ARG A 95 -10.15 -6.56 7.12
CA ARG A 95 -11.18 -7.48 6.65
C ARG A 95 -11.46 -7.44 5.15
N GLY A 96 -10.60 -6.76 4.38
CA GLY A 96 -10.74 -6.66 2.93
C GLY A 96 -11.80 -5.68 2.45
N MET A 97 -12.43 -4.91 3.34
CA MET A 97 -13.37 -3.82 3.00
C MET A 97 -12.60 -2.54 2.64
N VAL A 98 -11.77 -2.65 1.60
CA VAL A 98 -10.75 -1.65 1.25
C VAL A 98 -11.38 -0.33 0.77
N LEU A 99 -12.52 -0.37 0.07
CA LEU A 99 -13.22 0.84 -0.37
C LEU A 99 -13.74 1.66 0.81
N GLU A 100 -14.41 1.00 1.74
CA GLU A 100 -14.97 1.60 2.94
C GLU A 100 -13.86 2.13 3.85
N ALA A 101 -12.76 1.39 3.99
CA ALA A 101 -11.57 1.85 4.70
C ALA A 101 -11.01 3.15 4.09
N SER A 102 -10.90 3.24 2.75
CA SER A 102 -10.45 4.47 2.10
C SER A 102 -11.38 5.66 2.39
N ARG A 103 -12.70 5.45 2.41
CA ARG A 103 -13.68 6.50 2.74
C ARG A 103 -13.54 6.99 4.19
N LEU A 104 -13.38 6.06 5.13
CA LEU A 104 -13.16 6.36 6.54
C LEU A 104 -11.87 7.15 6.76
N TYR A 105 -10.74 6.67 6.22
CA TYR A 105 -9.46 7.39 6.34
C TYR A 105 -9.50 8.78 5.69
N ARG A 106 -10.17 8.91 4.53
CA ARG A 106 -10.38 10.22 3.90
C ARG A 106 -11.14 11.16 4.82
N LYS A 107 -12.25 10.71 5.42
CA LYS A 107 -13.03 11.53 6.36
C LYS A 107 -12.21 11.88 7.59
N ALA A 108 -11.47 10.93 8.14
CA ALA A 108 -10.57 11.16 9.27
C ALA A 108 -9.54 12.26 8.95
N LEU A 109 -8.99 12.27 7.74
CA LEU A 109 -8.08 13.34 7.29
C LEU A 109 -8.76 14.66 6.94
N VAL A 110 -10.07 14.69 6.67
CA VAL A 110 -10.80 15.96 6.61
C VAL A 110 -10.87 16.59 8.00
N LEU A 111 -11.03 15.76 9.05
CA LEU A 111 -11.07 16.21 10.45
C LEU A 111 -9.67 16.56 11.00
N ALA A 112 -8.64 15.80 10.62
CA ALA A 112 -7.26 15.99 11.07
C ALA A 112 -6.28 15.94 9.88
N PRO A 113 -6.19 17.02 9.08
CA PRO A 113 -5.50 17.01 7.78
C PRO A 113 -3.97 16.93 7.85
N ASP A 114 -3.37 17.19 9.01
CA ASP A 114 -1.95 17.05 9.29
C ASP A 114 -1.60 15.78 10.07
N HIS A 115 -2.55 14.84 10.21
CA HIS A 115 -2.31 13.59 10.93
C HIS A 115 -1.56 12.57 10.06
N GLY A 116 -0.28 12.37 10.36
CA GLY A 116 0.62 11.51 9.59
C GLY A 116 0.16 10.05 9.48
N SER A 117 -0.12 9.39 10.60
CA SER A 117 -0.57 7.98 10.62
C SER A 117 -1.86 7.74 9.82
N LEU A 118 -2.82 8.68 9.82
CA LEU A 118 -4.03 8.59 9.00
C LEU A 118 -3.71 8.71 7.52
N CYS A 119 -2.82 9.64 7.15
CA CYS A 119 -2.35 9.82 5.77
C CYS A 119 -1.63 8.57 5.26
N LEU A 120 -0.71 8.02 6.07
CA LEU A 120 0.02 6.80 5.75
C LEU A 120 -0.92 5.61 5.51
N ASN A 121 -1.91 5.43 6.39
CA ASN A 121 -2.90 4.38 6.24
C ASN A 121 -3.79 4.56 5.00
N LEU A 122 -4.19 5.80 4.69
CA LEU A 122 -4.95 6.09 3.47
C LEU A 122 -4.13 5.74 2.22
N MET A 123 -2.85 6.15 2.18
CA MET A 123 -1.94 5.83 1.07
C MET A 123 -1.79 4.32 0.87
N HIS A 124 -1.61 3.56 1.94
CA HIS A 124 -1.57 2.10 1.86
C HIS A 124 -2.88 1.52 1.33
N THR A 125 -4.02 2.06 1.76
CA THR A 125 -5.33 1.61 1.28
C THR A 125 -5.53 1.93 -0.20
N PHE A 126 -5.07 3.09 -0.68
CA PHE A 126 -5.06 3.42 -2.09
C PHE A 126 -4.14 2.52 -2.91
N ALA A 127 -2.96 2.18 -2.41
CA ALA A 127 -2.06 1.23 -3.07
C ALA A 127 -2.71 -0.16 -3.24
N LEU A 128 -3.47 -0.63 -2.25
CA LEU A 128 -4.25 -1.87 -2.35
C LEU A 128 -5.33 -1.80 -3.45
N ARG A 129 -5.87 -0.61 -3.70
CA ARG A 129 -6.85 -0.35 -4.76
C ARG A 129 -6.21 -0.02 -6.11
N ARG A 130 -4.88 0.02 -6.19
CA ARG A 130 -4.12 0.51 -7.35
C ARG A 130 -4.46 1.96 -7.72
N ASP A 131 -4.89 2.74 -6.74
CA ASP A 131 -5.22 4.16 -6.88
C ASP A 131 -4.02 5.02 -6.43
N ASP A 132 -2.86 4.70 -7.02
CA ASP A 132 -1.57 5.20 -6.58
C ASP A 132 -1.48 6.74 -6.70
N ILE A 133 -2.12 7.32 -7.73
CA ILE A 133 -2.14 8.78 -7.94
C ILE A 133 -2.87 9.48 -6.79
N ARG A 134 -4.03 8.98 -6.32
CA ARG A 134 -4.69 9.58 -5.15
C ARG A 134 -3.84 9.42 -3.90
N GLY A 135 -3.15 8.28 -3.74
CA GLY A 135 -2.16 8.10 -2.67
C GLY A 135 -1.08 9.19 -2.68
N LEU A 136 -0.47 9.46 -3.84
CA LEU A 136 0.51 10.53 -4.00
C LEU A 136 -0.08 11.93 -3.77
N ALA A 137 -1.33 12.17 -4.20
CA ALA A 137 -2.01 13.45 -4.00
C ALA A 137 -2.21 13.77 -2.51
N TRP A 138 -2.54 12.76 -1.70
CA TRP A 138 -2.63 12.91 -0.26
C TRP A 138 -1.27 13.15 0.41
N ALA A 139 -0.21 12.45 -0.03
CA ALA A 139 1.14 12.74 0.45
C ALA A 139 1.57 14.18 0.13
N ARG A 140 1.30 14.66 -1.09
CA ARG A 140 1.54 16.03 -1.52
C ARG A 140 0.80 17.04 -0.64
N LYS A 141 -0.48 16.79 -0.38
CA LYS A 141 -1.30 17.63 0.53
C LYS A 141 -0.71 17.66 1.93
N PHE A 142 -0.37 16.49 2.49
CA PHE A 142 0.23 16.35 3.82
C PHE A 142 1.54 17.14 3.92
N PHE A 143 2.48 16.93 2.99
CA PHE A 143 3.74 17.67 2.99
C PHE A 143 3.56 19.17 2.77
N GLY A 144 2.58 19.59 1.95
CA GLY A 144 2.25 21.00 1.77
C GLY A 144 1.73 21.67 3.05
N LEU A 145 0.90 20.96 3.84
CA LEU A 145 0.44 21.45 5.14
C LEU A 145 1.58 21.47 6.16
N LEU A 146 2.35 20.39 6.22
CA LEU A 146 3.47 20.26 7.15
C LEU A 146 4.56 21.30 6.87
N ALA A 147 4.82 21.63 5.61
CA ALA A 147 5.78 22.66 5.21
C ALA A 147 5.45 24.08 5.74
N ARG A 148 4.17 24.36 6.08
CA ARG A 148 3.80 25.63 6.72
C ARG A 148 4.32 25.72 8.16
N LYS A 149 4.48 24.58 8.83
CA LYS A 149 5.00 24.46 10.20
C LYS A 149 6.51 24.18 10.20
N ILE A 150 6.97 23.36 9.27
CA ILE A 150 8.35 22.89 9.14
C ILE A 150 8.82 23.16 7.70
N PRO A 151 9.31 24.38 7.39
CA PRO A 151 9.65 24.78 6.01
C PRO A 151 10.58 23.83 5.26
N ARG A 152 11.47 23.13 5.97
CA ARG A 152 12.40 22.13 5.40
C ARG A 152 11.69 20.95 4.73
N VAL A 153 10.45 20.64 5.12
CA VAL A 153 9.64 19.57 4.49
C VAL A 153 9.26 19.93 3.05
N ALA A 154 9.26 21.21 2.68
CA ALA A 154 8.95 21.66 1.32
C ALA A 154 9.85 21.01 0.26
N ALA A 155 11.07 20.58 0.61
CA ALA A 155 11.97 19.88 -0.30
C ALA A 155 11.38 18.57 -0.85
N LEU A 156 10.61 17.81 -0.04
CA LEU A 156 9.94 16.60 -0.50
C LEU A 156 8.84 16.91 -1.51
N ASN A 157 8.08 17.98 -1.27
CA ASN A 157 7.01 18.42 -2.17
C ASN A 157 7.58 18.93 -3.50
N ARG A 158 8.69 19.67 -3.48
CA ARG A 158 9.41 20.12 -4.69
C ARG A 158 9.91 18.94 -5.52
N ALA A 159 10.56 17.96 -4.88
CA ALA A 159 11.03 16.76 -5.56
C ALA A 159 9.89 16.01 -6.27
N LEU A 160 8.72 15.90 -5.63
CA LEU A 160 7.51 15.29 -6.23
C LEU A 160 7.01 16.03 -7.48
N LEU A 161 7.26 17.33 -7.57
CA LEU A 161 6.85 18.19 -8.69
C LEU A 161 7.93 18.31 -9.78
N SER A 162 9.00 17.52 -9.70
CA SER A 162 10.20 17.62 -10.55
C SER A 162 10.92 18.97 -10.46
N GLU A 163 10.78 19.67 -9.34
CA GLU A 163 11.56 20.86 -9.04
C GLU A 163 12.80 20.42 -8.27
N GLU A 164 13.98 20.80 -8.76
CA GLU A 164 15.25 20.46 -8.11
C GLU A 164 15.22 20.93 -6.66
N PRO A 165 15.28 20.01 -5.68
CA PRO A 165 15.27 20.40 -4.29
C PRO A 165 16.65 20.95 -3.93
N ASP A 166 16.67 22.02 -3.13
CA ASP A 166 17.91 22.51 -2.54
C ASP A 166 18.45 21.47 -1.54
N THR A 167 19.37 20.63 -2.02
CA THR A 167 20.01 19.58 -1.21
C THR A 167 21.12 20.11 -0.31
N SER A 168 21.50 21.38 -0.44
CA SER A 168 22.51 22.03 0.40
C SER A 168 21.97 22.41 1.78
N GLN A 169 20.65 22.61 1.89
CA GLN A 169 20.01 22.90 3.16
C GLN A 169 19.99 21.70 4.10
N LYS A 170 20.11 21.98 5.40
CA LYS A 170 19.91 20.98 6.44
C LYS A 170 18.49 20.41 6.31
N MET A 171 18.41 19.09 6.15
CA MET A 171 17.13 18.38 6.11
C MET A 171 16.42 18.42 7.46
N PHE A 172 15.10 18.21 7.44
CA PHE A 172 14.33 18.12 8.68
C PHE A 172 14.75 16.89 9.49
N SER A 173 14.63 17.00 10.80
CA SER A 173 15.05 16.04 11.81
C SER A 173 13.97 15.89 12.87
N SER A 174 14.10 14.90 13.76
CA SER A 174 13.16 14.70 14.87
C SER A 174 12.99 15.93 15.77
N ARG A 175 14.01 16.80 15.85
CA ARG A 175 13.97 18.05 16.64
C ARG A 175 13.07 19.13 16.05
N ASP A 176 12.74 19.02 14.77
CA ASP A 176 11.84 19.97 14.11
C ASP A 176 10.36 19.65 14.39
N PHE A 177 10.07 18.54 15.10
CA PHE A 177 8.71 18.07 15.41
C PHE A 177 8.43 18.13 16.92
N PRO A 178 7.17 18.37 17.32
CA PRO A 178 6.78 18.39 18.73
C PRO A 178 6.85 17.00 19.37
N VAL A 179 6.56 15.95 18.59
CA VAL A 179 6.56 14.56 19.06
C VAL A 179 7.28 13.69 18.04
N GLU A 180 8.09 12.74 18.51
CA GLU A 180 8.91 11.86 17.66
C GLU A 180 8.06 11.00 16.70
N SER A 181 6.85 10.60 17.09
CA SER A 181 5.94 9.86 16.22
C SER A 181 5.55 10.65 14.97
N GLU A 182 5.39 11.97 15.06
CA GLU A 182 5.06 12.79 13.89
C GLU A 182 6.22 12.86 12.89
N PHE A 183 7.46 12.94 13.38
CA PHE A 183 8.65 12.83 12.54
C PHE A 183 8.69 11.47 11.84
N ARG A 184 8.47 10.38 12.57
CA ARG A 184 8.45 9.02 12.03
C ARG A 184 7.36 8.86 10.98
N ASP A 185 6.16 9.39 11.21
CA ASP A 185 5.06 9.37 10.24
C ASP A 185 5.43 10.13 8.95
N ALA A 186 6.03 11.32 9.07
CA ALA A 186 6.46 12.10 7.91
C ALA A 186 7.49 11.35 7.05
N ILE A 187 8.44 10.68 7.70
CA ILE A 187 9.43 9.83 7.03
C ILE A 187 8.79 8.60 6.39
N ALA A 188 7.89 7.92 7.08
CA ALA A 188 7.17 6.76 6.55
C ALA A 188 6.35 7.12 5.30
N ILE A 189 5.67 8.26 5.31
CA ILE A 189 4.97 8.79 4.13
C ILE A 189 5.96 9.00 2.98
N GLY A 190 7.13 9.59 3.25
CA GLY A 190 8.19 9.76 2.26
C GLY A 190 8.69 8.43 1.66
N PHE A 191 8.89 7.42 2.51
CA PHE A 191 9.25 6.07 2.07
C PHE A 191 8.17 5.43 1.19
N VAL A 192 6.89 5.61 1.52
CA VAL A 192 5.78 5.10 0.70
C VAL A 192 5.71 5.83 -0.63
N VAL A 193 5.91 7.14 -0.67
CA VAL A 193 6.01 7.90 -1.93
C VAL A 193 7.10 7.33 -2.83
N LEU A 194 8.32 7.14 -2.30
CA LEU A 194 9.43 6.55 -3.04
C LEU A 194 9.08 5.16 -3.56
N LYS A 195 8.48 4.31 -2.71
CA LYS A 195 8.04 2.96 -3.06
C LYS A 195 7.04 2.96 -4.21
N LEU A 196 5.99 3.79 -4.14
CA LEU A 196 4.97 3.87 -5.18
C LEU A 196 5.56 4.33 -6.52
N LEU A 197 6.42 5.36 -6.49
CA LEU A 197 7.09 5.85 -7.69
C LEU A 197 8.05 4.82 -8.28
N PHE A 198 8.83 4.12 -7.45
CA PHE A 198 9.75 3.08 -7.92
C PHE A 198 9.01 1.92 -8.61
N LEU A 199 7.84 1.52 -8.09
CA LEU A 199 7.01 0.47 -8.67
C LEU A 199 6.23 0.88 -9.91
N ALA A 200 6.20 2.17 -10.23
CA ALA A 200 5.31 2.76 -11.21
C ALA A 200 5.92 2.99 -12.59
N HIS A 201 7.24 3.18 -12.66
CA HIS A 201 7.88 3.65 -13.88
C HIS A 201 9.05 2.76 -14.23
N PRO A 202 9.16 2.32 -15.49
CA PRO A 202 10.31 1.54 -15.89
C PRO A 202 11.58 2.38 -15.86
N ARG A 203 12.69 1.71 -15.55
CA ARG A 203 14.04 2.21 -15.85
C ARG A 203 14.52 1.79 -17.25
N THR A 204 13.83 0.83 -17.87
CA THR A 204 14.14 0.31 -19.20
C THR A 204 13.05 0.73 -20.19
N PRO A 205 13.39 1.41 -21.29
CA PRO A 205 12.40 1.83 -22.28
C PRO A 205 11.72 0.61 -22.89
N LEU A 206 10.38 0.58 -22.83
CA LEU A 206 9.57 -0.35 -23.60
C LEU A 206 9.09 0.30 -24.91
N PRO A 207 8.80 -0.49 -25.96
CA PRO A 207 8.33 0.01 -27.25
C PRO A 207 6.99 0.76 -27.18
N PHE A 208 6.26 0.63 -26.07
CA PHE A 208 4.87 1.06 -25.90
C PHE A 208 4.73 2.35 -25.08
N CYS A 209 5.84 2.92 -24.58
CA CYS A 209 5.83 4.19 -23.86
C CYS A 209 5.85 5.37 -24.84
N GLN A 210 4.66 5.84 -25.23
CA GLN A 210 4.51 7.17 -25.83
C GLN A 210 4.39 8.20 -24.71
N GLU A 211 5.48 8.89 -24.38
CA GLU A 211 5.43 10.00 -23.41
C GLU A 211 5.48 11.36 -24.12
N GLY A 212 4.81 12.34 -23.52
CA GLY A 212 4.58 13.69 -24.06
C GLY A 212 5.82 14.60 -24.02
N ASP A 213 5.70 15.74 -23.35
CA ASP A 213 6.64 16.88 -23.29
C ASP A 213 7.97 16.62 -22.54
N GLY A 214 8.31 15.35 -22.27
CA GLY A 214 9.50 14.97 -21.49
C GLY A 214 9.28 14.90 -19.97
N ARG A 215 8.07 15.20 -19.47
CA ARG A 215 7.69 14.96 -18.08
C ARG A 215 7.03 13.58 -17.92
N PRO A 216 7.20 12.89 -16.77
CA PRO A 216 6.47 11.67 -16.48
C PRO A 216 4.96 11.90 -16.49
N SER A 217 4.21 11.05 -17.21
CA SER A 217 2.75 11.19 -17.38
C SER A 217 1.95 11.28 -16.06
N TRP A 218 2.44 10.63 -15.00
CA TRP A 218 1.81 10.66 -13.69
C TRP A 218 1.81 12.03 -13.03
N GLN A 219 2.71 12.95 -13.42
CA GLN A 219 2.79 14.27 -12.80
C GLN A 219 1.62 15.16 -13.17
N GLN A 220 1.19 15.11 -14.42
CA GLN A 220 0.02 15.85 -14.86
C GLN A 220 -1.22 15.30 -14.15
N ARG A 221 -1.39 13.96 -14.16
CA ARG A 221 -2.45 13.29 -13.41
C ARG A 221 -2.46 13.66 -11.93
N LEU A 222 -1.30 13.76 -11.29
CA LEU A 222 -1.17 14.18 -9.89
C LEU A 222 -1.58 15.64 -9.66
N ARG A 223 -1.39 16.53 -10.65
CA ARG A 223 -1.86 17.93 -10.57
C ARG A 223 -3.37 18.01 -10.72
N ASP A 224 -3.95 17.13 -11.52
CA ASP A 224 -5.37 17.13 -11.85
C ASP A 224 -6.23 16.43 -10.77
N VAL A 225 -5.63 15.67 -9.84
CA VAL A 225 -6.40 15.04 -8.76
C VAL A 225 -6.88 16.06 -7.73
N GLU A 226 -8.19 16.16 -7.62
CA GLU A 226 -8.85 16.87 -6.54
C GLU A 226 -9.07 15.92 -5.34
N VAL A 227 -8.27 16.10 -4.29
CA VAL A 227 -8.31 15.28 -3.06
C VAL A 227 -9.64 15.37 -2.27
N SER A 228 -10.47 16.37 -2.56
CA SER A 228 -11.82 16.55 -1.98
C SER A 228 -12.85 15.60 -2.59
N GLU A 229 -12.62 15.12 -3.81
CA GLU A 229 -13.59 14.30 -4.53
C GLU A 229 -13.96 13.02 -3.77
N GLU A 230 -15.22 12.62 -3.90
CA GLU A 230 -15.72 11.40 -3.30
C GLU A 230 -15.13 10.16 -3.98
N ILE A 231 -14.84 9.14 -3.17
CA ILE A 231 -14.34 7.87 -3.68
C ILE A 231 -15.55 7.06 -4.18
N VAL A 232 -15.81 7.17 -5.47
CA VAL A 232 -16.90 6.48 -6.16
C VAL A 232 -16.38 5.21 -6.86
N GLY A 233 -16.94 4.07 -6.48
CA GLY A 233 -16.73 2.80 -7.17
C GLY A 233 -15.30 2.23 -7.13
N PRO A 234 -14.96 1.31 -8.05
CA PRO A 234 -13.66 0.63 -8.11
C PRO A 234 -12.61 1.43 -8.89
N GLN A 235 -12.75 2.75 -9.06
CA GLN A 235 -11.84 3.56 -9.87
C GLN A 235 -10.36 3.27 -9.54
N VAL A 236 -9.58 2.95 -10.57
CA VAL A 236 -8.15 2.64 -10.52
C VAL A 236 -7.42 3.80 -11.21
N ALA A 237 -6.80 4.69 -10.44
CA ALA A 237 -5.83 5.65 -10.98
C ALA A 237 -4.41 5.14 -10.71
N SER A 238 -4.04 4.04 -11.37
CA SER A 238 -2.71 3.45 -11.19
C SER A 238 -1.64 4.32 -11.82
N LEU A 239 -0.47 4.36 -11.19
CA LEU A 239 0.69 5.00 -11.77
C LEU A 239 1.22 4.25 -13.02
N LEU A 240 1.00 2.95 -13.09
CA LEU A 240 1.26 2.16 -14.29
C LEU A 240 0.15 2.43 -15.31
N ASP A 241 0.52 2.99 -16.44
CA ASP A 241 -0.39 3.17 -17.58
C ASP A 241 -0.83 1.80 -18.14
N ASP A 242 -2.00 1.74 -18.79
CA ASP A 242 -2.50 0.52 -19.42
C ASP A 242 -1.67 0.10 -20.64
N THR A 243 -0.75 0.96 -21.10
CA THR A 243 0.25 0.64 -22.13
C THR A 243 1.07 -0.61 -21.80
N TRP A 244 1.34 -0.88 -20.52
CA TRP A 244 2.04 -2.08 -20.05
C TRP A 244 1.26 -3.39 -20.26
N ARG A 245 -0.05 -3.31 -20.55
CA ARG A 245 -0.93 -4.47 -20.76
C ARG A 245 -1.14 -4.82 -22.21
N ARG A 246 -0.68 -3.96 -23.14
CA ARG A 246 -0.93 -4.16 -24.57
C ARG A 246 0.07 -5.18 -25.14
N PRO A 247 -0.39 -6.12 -25.97
CA PRO A 247 0.51 -7.04 -26.65
C PRO A 247 1.42 -6.27 -27.62
N PRO A 248 2.65 -6.76 -27.86
CA PRO A 248 3.63 -6.08 -28.69
C PRO A 248 3.16 -5.75 -30.11
N GLU A 249 2.26 -6.56 -30.67
CA GLU A 249 1.78 -6.38 -32.04
C GLU A 249 0.75 -5.24 -32.19
N ALA A 250 0.19 -4.71 -31.08
CA ALA A 250 -0.97 -3.81 -31.11
C ALA A 250 -0.65 -2.31 -31.06
N VAL A 251 0.63 -1.91 -31.10
CA VAL A 251 1.02 -0.50 -30.91
C VAL A 251 1.99 -0.08 -32.02
N ASN A 252 1.64 0.99 -32.73
CA ASN A 252 2.54 1.66 -33.67
C ASN A 252 3.81 2.08 -32.91
N ALA A 253 4.94 1.48 -33.29
CA ALA A 253 6.26 1.69 -32.70
C ALA A 253 6.74 3.14 -32.93
N GLY A 254 6.24 4.06 -32.13
CA GLY A 254 6.88 5.36 -31.93
C GLY A 254 8.17 5.15 -31.14
N ALA A 255 9.23 5.90 -31.48
CA ALA A 255 10.47 5.84 -30.71
C ALA A 255 10.19 6.17 -29.22
N PRO A 256 10.74 5.39 -28.27
CA PRO A 256 10.61 5.69 -26.84
C PRO A 256 11.16 7.08 -26.54
N ARG A 257 10.36 7.95 -25.92
CA ARG A 257 10.83 9.29 -25.51
C ARG A 257 11.57 9.19 -24.18
N LEU A 258 12.90 9.15 -24.26
CA LEU A 258 13.83 8.92 -23.14
C LEU A 258 13.82 9.98 -22.03
N GLY A 259 13.32 11.20 -22.31
CA GLY A 259 13.35 12.32 -21.37
C GLY A 259 12.56 12.07 -20.09
N ALA A 260 11.38 11.45 -20.19
CA ALA A 260 10.51 11.22 -19.04
C ALA A 260 11.02 10.09 -18.12
N ILE A 261 11.66 9.05 -18.67
CA ILE A 261 12.38 8.03 -17.87
C ILE A 261 13.50 8.68 -17.06
N ALA A 262 14.32 9.54 -17.69
CA ALA A 262 15.40 10.24 -17.02
C ALA A 262 14.89 11.19 -15.93
N ALA A 263 13.83 11.95 -16.23
CA ALA A 263 13.19 12.83 -15.27
C ALA A 263 12.61 12.06 -14.07
N HIS A 264 12.00 10.89 -14.30
CA HIS A 264 11.51 10.03 -13.22
C HIS A 264 12.66 9.47 -12.37
N ASP A 265 13.74 8.95 -12.98
CA ASP A 265 14.93 8.46 -12.27
C ASP A 265 15.52 9.55 -11.37
N GLN A 266 15.56 10.79 -11.88
CA GLN A 266 16.03 11.94 -11.12
C GLN A 266 15.17 12.23 -9.88
N VAL A 267 13.83 12.15 -10.00
CA VAL A 267 12.92 12.30 -8.86
C VAL A 267 13.18 11.23 -7.79
N LEU A 268 13.35 9.97 -8.20
CA LEU A 268 13.67 8.89 -7.25
C LEU A 268 14.99 9.17 -6.51
N ARG A 269 16.03 9.62 -7.23
CA ARG A 269 17.34 9.95 -6.66
C ARG A 269 17.25 11.13 -5.69
N TRP A 270 16.50 12.17 -6.02
CA TRP A 270 16.24 13.28 -5.11
C TRP A 270 15.54 12.81 -3.83
N LEU A 271 14.49 12.01 -3.93
CA LEU A 271 13.79 11.48 -2.75
C LEU A 271 14.72 10.63 -1.88
N VAL A 272 15.53 9.76 -2.48
CA VAL A 272 16.53 8.96 -1.76
C VAL A 272 17.54 9.85 -1.03
N ALA A 273 18.07 10.87 -1.70
CA ALA A 273 19.05 11.77 -1.11
C ALA A 273 18.46 12.58 0.06
N LEU A 274 17.24 13.10 -0.11
CA LEU A 274 16.54 13.88 0.92
C LEU A 274 16.21 13.01 2.13
N LEU A 275 15.56 11.87 1.92
CA LEU A 275 15.13 10.97 3.00
C LEU A 275 16.32 10.31 3.68
N GLY A 276 17.37 9.96 2.93
CA GLY A 276 18.61 9.40 3.48
C GLY A 276 19.25 10.30 4.52
N LYS A 277 19.34 11.61 4.24
CA LYS A 277 19.85 12.61 5.20
C LYS A 277 18.97 12.75 6.44
N CYS A 278 17.66 12.57 6.32
CA CYS A 278 16.75 12.66 7.47
C CYS A 278 16.91 11.49 8.46
N VAL A 279 17.34 10.33 7.98
CA VAL A 279 17.35 9.07 8.75
C VAL A 279 18.74 8.54 9.07
N GLU A 280 19.77 9.29 8.68
CA GLU A 280 21.16 8.95 8.93
C GLU A 280 21.42 8.76 10.44
N GLY A 281 21.99 7.61 10.80
CA GLY A 281 22.28 7.24 12.19
C GLY A 281 21.06 6.83 13.03
N LEU A 282 19.85 6.73 12.46
CA LEU A 282 18.65 6.31 13.19
C LEU A 282 18.40 4.81 13.08
N GLU A 283 18.08 4.16 14.20
CA GLU A 283 17.73 2.74 14.26
C GLU A 283 16.25 2.48 13.92
N LEU A 284 15.80 2.95 12.74
CA LEU A 284 14.39 2.87 12.34
C LEU A 284 13.85 1.43 12.26
N HIS A 285 14.73 0.43 12.10
CA HIS A 285 14.38 -0.99 12.11
C HIS A 285 13.81 -1.49 13.46
N LEU A 286 14.04 -0.76 14.55
CA LEU A 286 13.51 -1.05 15.89
C LEU A 286 12.19 -0.30 16.19
N THR A 287 11.66 0.44 15.21
CA THR A 287 10.51 1.33 15.41
C THR A 287 9.26 0.86 14.65
N ALA A 288 8.15 1.58 14.79
CA ALA A 288 6.92 1.31 14.05
C ALA A 288 7.08 1.49 12.52
N VAL A 289 8.07 2.27 12.06
CA VAL A 289 8.33 2.53 10.63
C VAL A 289 9.31 1.56 10.00
N ARG A 290 9.64 0.47 10.70
CA ARG A 290 10.63 -0.53 10.25
C ARG A 290 10.31 -1.14 8.89
N ASN A 291 9.01 -1.32 8.59
CA ASN A 291 8.58 -1.95 7.35
C ASN A 291 8.86 -1.02 6.17
N GLU A 292 8.40 0.23 6.26
CA GLU A 292 8.63 1.27 5.25
C GLU A 292 10.13 1.55 5.07
N ASN A 293 10.88 1.56 6.17
CA ASN A 293 12.34 1.69 6.16
C ASN A 293 13.02 0.53 5.41
N ALA A 294 12.53 -0.70 5.52
CA ALA A 294 13.08 -1.83 4.77
C ALA A 294 12.88 -1.66 3.25
N TYR A 295 11.69 -1.22 2.81
CA TYR A 295 11.44 -0.88 1.41
C TYR A 295 12.35 0.25 0.93
N PHE A 296 12.49 1.31 1.73
CA PHE A 296 13.35 2.45 1.42
C PHE A 296 14.81 2.02 1.21
N ASN A 297 15.39 1.26 2.14
CA ASN A 297 16.78 0.83 2.03
C ASN A 297 16.99 -0.09 0.83
N CYS A 298 16.07 -1.03 0.57
CA CYS A 298 16.15 -1.87 -0.62
C CYS A 298 16.14 -1.04 -1.91
N ILE A 299 15.23 -0.06 -2.04
CA ILE A 299 15.15 0.80 -3.23
C ILE A 299 16.40 1.67 -3.35
N LYS A 300 16.89 2.26 -2.25
CA LYS A 300 18.13 3.03 -2.20
C LYS A 300 19.31 2.21 -2.73
N ASP A 301 19.46 0.97 -2.27
CA ASP A 301 20.56 0.10 -2.67
C ASP A 301 20.43 -0.32 -4.15
N ILE A 302 19.22 -0.60 -4.63
CA ILE A 302 18.96 -0.88 -6.06
C ILE A 302 19.34 0.33 -6.94
N LEU A 303 18.99 1.54 -6.51
CA LEU A 303 19.30 2.79 -7.24
C LEU A 303 20.78 3.18 -7.16
N ALA A 304 21.52 2.71 -6.14
CA ALA A 304 22.95 2.90 -6.01
C ALA A 304 23.76 1.88 -6.84
N LEU A 305 23.36 0.60 -6.85
CA LEU A 305 24.00 -0.45 -7.65
C LEU A 305 23.81 -0.24 -9.15
N LYS A 306 22.68 0.34 -9.54
CA LYS A 306 22.40 0.66 -10.92
C LYS A 306 22.87 2.07 -11.24
N GLY A 307 23.69 2.20 -12.28
CA GLY A 307 23.98 3.49 -12.91
C GLY A 307 22.73 4.23 -13.40
N PRO A 308 22.89 5.40 -14.04
CA PRO A 308 21.81 6.05 -14.78
C PRO A 308 21.16 5.05 -15.74
N ALA A 309 19.86 5.17 -16.01
CA ALA A 309 19.15 4.29 -16.92
C ALA A 309 19.95 4.10 -18.23
N THR A 310 20.49 2.90 -18.46
CA THR A 310 21.28 2.61 -19.64
C THR A 310 20.35 2.26 -20.80
N ILE A 311 20.48 3.02 -21.88
CA ILE A 311 19.66 2.85 -23.08
C ILE A 311 20.11 1.56 -23.78
N PRO A 312 19.20 0.60 -24.06
CA PRO A 312 19.50 -0.51 -24.93
C PRO A 312 19.96 0.03 -26.29
N ARG A 313 21.16 -0.37 -26.76
CA ARG A 313 21.74 0.08 -28.04
C ARG A 313 20.93 -0.35 -29.27
N SER A 314 20.02 -1.30 -29.09
CA SER A 314 19.06 -1.75 -30.09
C SER A 314 17.67 -1.70 -29.47
N PRO A 315 16.62 -1.24 -30.18
CA PRO A 315 15.24 -1.42 -29.77
C PRO A 315 14.86 -2.91 -29.89
N ALA A 316 15.49 -3.76 -29.08
CA ALA A 316 14.96 -5.08 -28.83
C ALA A 316 13.57 -4.88 -28.24
N LEU A 317 12.55 -5.47 -28.87
CA LEU A 317 11.17 -5.45 -28.39
C LEU A 317 11.11 -6.22 -27.07
N PHE A 318 11.38 -5.54 -25.96
CA PHE A 318 11.25 -6.13 -24.63
C PHE A 318 9.78 -6.46 -24.37
N ARG A 319 9.53 -7.69 -23.91
CA ARG A 319 8.20 -8.15 -23.50
C ARG A 319 8.04 -8.04 -21.98
N PRO A 320 6.83 -7.78 -21.45
CA PRO A 320 6.62 -7.79 -20.01
C PRO A 320 6.66 -9.22 -19.45
N LEU A 321 7.41 -9.42 -18.36
CA LEU A 321 7.34 -10.57 -17.46
C LEU A 321 6.81 -10.06 -16.12
N TYR A 322 5.59 -10.42 -15.74
CA TYR A 322 4.98 -9.90 -14.51
C TYR A 322 5.49 -10.66 -13.30
N VAL A 323 6.01 -9.95 -12.29
CA VAL A 323 6.59 -10.54 -11.08
C VAL A 323 5.70 -10.22 -9.89
N ILE A 324 5.04 -11.24 -9.34
CA ILE A 324 4.06 -11.09 -8.24
C ILE A 324 4.64 -11.65 -6.96
N GLY A 325 4.60 -10.86 -5.89
CA GLY A 325 5.14 -11.26 -4.58
C GLY A 325 5.06 -10.14 -3.55
N ASP A 326 5.70 -10.35 -2.40
CA ASP A 326 5.93 -9.30 -1.40
C ASP A 326 7.19 -8.46 -1.76
N SER A 327 7.94 -7.96 -0.77
CA SER A 327 9.15 -7.15 -0.87
C SER A 327 10.22 -7.71 -1.82
N HIS A 328 10.26 -9.01 -2.05
CA HIS A 328 11.25 -9.66 -2.91
C HIS A 328 11.05 -9.38 -4.41
N VAL A 329 9.96 -8.71 -4.81
CA VAL A 329 9.81 -8.21 -6.18
C VAL A 329 10.70 -6.98 -6.47
N LEU A 330 11.17 -6.28 -5.44
CA LEU A 330 11.93 -5.03 -5.60
C LEU A 330 13.27 -5.24 -6.33
N PRO A 331 14.14 -6.20 -5.96
CA PRO A 331 15.43 -6.37 -6.62
C PRO A 331 15.31 -6.69 -8.11
N THR A 332 14.25 -7.41 -8.49
CA THR A 332 13.92 -7.77 -9.87
C THR A 332 13.20 -6.65 -10.63
N SER A 333 12.70 -5.62 -9.94
CA SER A 333 11.88 -4.58 -10.56
C SER A 333 12.63 -3.89 -11.71
N TRP A 334 12.02 -3.92 -12.88
CA TRP A 334 12.51 -3.27 -14.10
C TRP A 334 13.87 -3.77 -14.56
N GLN A 335 14.26 -4.97 -14.15
CA GLN A 335 15.43 -5.66 -14.71
C GLN A 335 15.07 -6.28 -16.06
N THR A 336 16.08 -6.48 -16.89
CA THR A 336 15.94 -7.26 -18.12
C THR A 336 16.50 -8.65 -17.93
N VAL A 337 15.81 -9.63 -18.52
CA VAL A 337 16.25 -11.03 -18.53
C VAL A 337 15.97 -11.63 -19.90
N GLU A 338 16.88 -12.45 -20.39
CA GLU A 338 16.60 -13.30 -21.54
C GLU A 338 16.12 -14.65 -21.03
N PHE A 339 14.95 -15.08 -21.47
CA PHE A 339 14.36 -16.32 -20.99
C PHE A 339 13.55 -17.01 -22.08
N THR A 340 13.50 -18.34 -22.03
CA THR A 340 12.78 -19.17 -23.01
C THR A 340 11.43 -19.61 -22.44
N THR A 341 10.36 -19.16 -23.07
CA THR A 341 8.98 -19.51 -22.76
C THR A 341 8.47 -20.62 -23.68
N SER A 342 7.25 -21.10 -23.47
CA SER A 342 6.60 -22.04 -24.41
C SER A 342 6.45 -21.46 -25.82
N ARG A 343 6.59 -20.13 -25.94
CA ARG A 343 6.45 -19.34 -27.17
C ARG A 343 7.78 -18.95 -27.81
N GLY A 344 8.91 -19.32 -27.21
CA GLY A 344 10.26 -19.00 -27.69
C GLY A 344 11.07 -18.15 -26.71
N SER A 345 12.30 -17.83 -27.14
CA SER A 345 13.27 -17.03 -26.39
C SER A 345 13.09 -15.55 -26.71
N TYR A 346 12.89 -14.74 -25.67
CA TYR A 346 12.71 -13.30 -25.81
C TYR A 346 13.47 -12.56 -24.70
N HIS A 347 13.74 -11.28 -24.95
CA HIS A 347 14.15 -10.36 -23.90
C HIS A 347 12.92 -9.84 -23.16
N TYR A 348 12.89 -10.03 -21.86
CA TYR A 348 11.82 -9.60 -20.98
C TYR A 348 12.25 -8.43 -20.12
N VAL A 349 11.31 -7.54 -19.79
CA VAL A 349 11.43 -6.63 -18.65
C VAL A 349 10.57 -7.15 -17.51
N MET A 350 11.14 -7.23 -16.31
CA MET A 350 10.45 -7.70 -15.12
C MET A 350 9.56 -6.58 -14.55
N VAL A 351 8.25 -6.70 -14.74
CA VAL A 351 7.25 -5.73 -14.29
C VAL A 351 6.81 -6.09 -12.87
N PRO A 352 7.12 -5.27 -11.86
CA PRO A 352 6.81 -5.62 -10.48
C PRO A 352 5.33 -5.45 -10.16
N MET A 353 4.76 -6.44 -9.49
CA MET A 353 3.41 -6.46 -8.97
C MET A 353 3.43 -6.79 -7.48
N LEU A 354 3.86 -5.80 -6.69
CA LEU A 354 3.96 -5.90 -5.24
C LEU A 354 2.58 -6.12 -4.59
N VAL A 355 2.55 -7.07 -3.64
CA VAL A 355 1.47 -7.28 -2.67
C VAL A 355 2.10 -7.26 -1.27
N THR A 356 2.03 -6.12 -0.59
CA THR A 356 2.66 -5.95 0.72
C THR A 356 2.05 -6.88 1.78
N GLY A 357 2.91 -7.60 2.51
CA GLY A 357 2.54 -8.56 3.54
C GLY A 357 2.01 -9.88 2.98
N LEU A 358 2.39 -10.26 1.75
CA LEU A 358 1.92 -11.49 1.13
C LEU A 358 2.44 -12.73 1.86
N LYS A 359 1.50 -13.47 2.44
CA LYS A 359 1.70 -14.75 3.08
C LYS A 359 0.78 -15.78 2.44
N ILE A 360 1.26 -16.99 2.25
CA ILE A 360 0.44 -18.13 1.80
C ILE A 360 -0.69 -18.39 2.79
N TRP A 361 -0.44 -18.22 4.09
CA TRP A 361 -1.49 -18.29 5.12
C TRP A 361 -2.66 -17.33 4.88
N HIS A 362 -2.41 -16.17 4.27
CA HIS A 362 -3.45 -15.21 3.93
C HIS A 362 -4.28 -15.64 2.71
N LEU A 363 -3.77 -16.53 1.86
CA LEU A 363 -4.44 -16.96 0.61
C LEU A 363 -5.38 -18.16 0.77
N ARG A 364 -5.49 -18.71 1.98
CA ARG A 364 -6.45 -19.78 2.34
C ARG A 364 -7.89 -19.33 2.14
N ASP A 365 -8.81 -20.28 1.99
CA ASP A 365 -10.21 -19.98 1.67
C ASP A 365 -10.93 -19.26 2.81
N GLU A 366 -10.61 -19.58 4.05
CA GLU A 366 -11.20 -18.99 5.26
C GLU A 366 -10.65 -17.59 5.58
N SER A 367 -9.53 -17.22 4.96
CA SER A 367 -8.91 -15.92 5.18
C SER A 367 -9.72 -14.81 4.52
N ASN A 368 -9.99 -13.75 5.29
CA ASN A 368 -10.60 -12.50 4.83
C ASN A 368 -9.61 -11.33 4.93
N PHE A 369 -8.31 -11.61 4.96
CA PHE A 369 -7.29 -10.59 5.10
C PHE A 369 -7.08 -9.83 3.78
N TYR A 370 -6.91 -8.49 3.83
CA TYR A 370 -6.80 -7.65 2.62
C TYR A 370 -5.77 -8.14 1.61
N THR A 371 -4.67 -8.71 2.08
CA THR A 371 -3.61 -9.23 1.21
C THR A 371 -4.12 -10.29 0.23
N LYS A 372 -5.11 -11.10 0.63
CA LYS A 372 -5.77 -12.06 -0.26
C LYS A 372 -6.46 -11.36 -1.41
N PHE A 373 -7.25 -10.34 -1.10
CA PHE A 373 -7.99 -9.57 -2.10
C PHE A 373 -7.04 -8.85 -3.04
N ALA A 374 -6.00 -8.21 -2.51
CA ALA A 374 -4.98 -7.54 -3.30
C ALA A 374 -4.25 -8.52 -4.24
N PHE A 375 -3.90 -9.72 -3.76
CA PHE A 375 -3.29 -10.75 -4.59
C PHE A 375 -4.21 -11.15 -5.75
N TRP A 376 -5.46 -11.52 -5.47
CA TRP A 376 -6.39 -11.95 -6.52
C TRP A 376 -6.77 -10.83 -7.49
N ASP A 377 -6.85 -9.58 -7.03
CA ASP A 377 -7.08 -8.39 -7.87
C ASP A 377 -5.91 -8.11 -8.81
N LYS A 378 -4.65 -8.36 -8.38
CA LYS A 378 -3.48 -8.29 -9.28
C LYS A 378 -3.55 -9.36 -10.36
N LEU A 379 -3.99 -10.57 -10.01
CA LEU A 379 -4.13 -11.67 -10.98
C LEU A 379 -5.24 -11.41 -11.99
N SER A 380 -6.33 -10.75 -11.60
CA SER A 380 -7.48 -10.53 -12.49
C SER A 380 -7.24 -9.53 -13.61
N VAL A 381 -6.11 -8.83 -13.59
CA VAL A 381 -5.75 -7.83 -14.61
C VAL A 381 -4.53 -8.19 -15.44
N LEU A 382 -3.98 -9.39 -15.24
CA LEU A 382 -2.91 -9.90 -16.07
C LEU A 382 -3.40 -10.08 -17.50
N PRO A 383 -2.62 -9.67 -18.52
CA PRO A 383 -2.94 -10.02 -19.90
C PRO A 383 -2.96 -11.53 -20.08
N VAL A 384 -3.87 -12.01 -20.91
CA VAL A 384 -3.88 -13.42 -21.34
C VAL A 384 -2.55 -13.72 -22.02
N GLU A 385 -2.01 -14.91 -21.80
CA GLU A 385 -0.76 -15.39 -22.42
C GLU A 385 0.54 -14.70 -21.95
N ALA A 386 0.46 -13.64 -21.13
CA ALA A 386 1.65 -13.03 -20.56
C ALA A 386 2.37 -13.99 -19.60
N PRO A 387 3.71 -14.06 -19.62
CA PRO A 387 4.44 -14.85 -18.66
C PRO A 387 4.40 -14.18 -17.27
N VAL A 388 4.30 -15.02 -16.23
CA VAL A 388 4.14 -14.58 -14.84
C VAL A 388 5.10 -15.33 -13.95
N MET A 389 5.88 -14.61 -13.15
CA MET A 389 6.74 -15.16 -12.11
C MET A 389 6.14 -14.89 -10.73
N PHE A 390 6.04 -15.91 -9.90
CA PHE A 390 5.58 -15.81 -8.52
C PHE A 390 6.76 -15.94 -7.55
N ILE A 391 6.83 -15.02 -6.60
CA ILE A 391 7.76 -15.05 -5.47
C ILE A 391 6.92 -15.08 -4.19
N LEU A 392 6.63 -16.28 -3.70
CA LEU A 392 5.68 -16.53 -2.61
C LEU A 392 6.31 -17.38 -1.52
N GLY A 393 5.89 -17.16 -0.26
CA GLY A 393 6.27 -18.00 0.87
C GLY A 393 7.37 -17.44 1.76
N GLU A 394 8.03 -16.33 1.38
CA GLU A 394 9.17 -15.80 2.14
C GLU A 394 8.82 -15.52 3.59
N ILE A 395 7.76 -14.74 3.79
CA ILE A 395 7.36 -14.31 5.13
C ILE A 395 6.83 -15.51 5.92
N ASP A 396 6.18 -16.46 5.25
CA ASP A 396 5.72 -17.70 5.86
C ASP A 396 6.91 -18.51 6.43
N CYS A 397 7.98 -18.68 5.66
CA CYS A 397 9.18 -19.41 6.07
C CYS A 397 10.02 -18.64 7.10
N ARG A 398 10.26 -17.34 6.89
CA ARG A 398 11.10 -16.51 7.78
C ARG A 398 10.51 -16.36 9.17
N GLU A 399 9.20 -16.14 9.28
CA GLU A 399 8.55 -15.86 10.57
C GLU A 399 7.20 -16.53 10.79
N GLY A 400 6.44 -16.84 9.74
CA GLY A 400 5.06 -17.33 9.86
C GLY A 400 4.98 -18.67 10.58
N VAL A 401 5.75 -19.65 10.12
CA VAL A 401 5.83 -21.01 10.69
C VAL A 401 6.29 -20.96 12.14
N LEU A 402 7.42 -20.28 12.41
CA LEU A 402 7.98 -20.18 13.76
C LEU A 402 7.01 -19.52 14.74
N LYS A 403 6.35 -18.42 14.34
CA LYS A 403 5.35 -17.75 15.18
C LYS A 403 4.11 -18.60 15.42
N ALA A 404 3.73 -19.47 14.48
CA ALA A 404 2.57 -20.34 14.65
C ALA A 404 2.84 -21.43 15.71
N VAL A 405 4.03 -22.04 15.67
CA VAL A 405 4.50 -23.00 16.68
C VAL A 405 4.66 -22.34 18.04
N GLN A 406 5.32 -21.18 18.12
CA GLN A 406 5.47 -20.43 19.38
C GLN A 406 4.13 -20.06 20.04
N LYS A 407 3.07 -19.93 19.25
CA LYS A 407 1.70 -19.66 19.74
C LYS A 407 0.91 -20.93 20.04
N GLY A 408 1.53 -22.10 20.00
CA GLY A 408 0.88 -23.39 20.26
C GLY A 408 -0.17 -23.77 19.21
N LYS A 409 -0.11 -23.19 18.00
CA LYS A 409 -1.05 -23.54 16.92
C LYS A 409 -0.70 -24.86 16.22
N HIS A 410 0.56 -25.26 16.33
CA HIS A 410 1.15 -26.44 15.73
C HIS A 410 2.12 -27.07 16.73
N GLU A 411 2.22 -28.39 16.71
CA GLU A 411 3.06 -29.15 17.65
C GLU A 411 4.55 -28.97 17.35
N SER A 412 4.91 -28.88 16.06
CA SER A 412 6.29 -28.72 15.62
C SER A 412 6.42 -27.84 14.37
N VAL A 413 7.65 -27.47 14.04
CA VAL A 413 7.97 -26.72 12.81
C VAL A 413 7.63 -27.56 11.57
N GLU A 414 7.90 -28.86 11.62
CA GLU A 414 7.60 -29.81 10.55
C GLU A 414 6.09 -29.89 10.30
N ASP A 415 5.27 -30.02 11.35
CA ASP A 415 3.80 -30.02 11.23
C ASP A 415 3.29 -28.75 10.54
N ALA A 416 3.75 -27.58 11.02
CA ALA A 416 3.39 -26.30 10.44
C ALA A 416 3.85 -26.15 8.97
N LEU A 417 5.02 -26.70 8.61
CA LEU A 417 5.52 -26.71 7.23
C LEU A 417 4.71 -27.63 6.31
N TYR A 418 4.36 -28.84 6.76
CA TYR A 418 3.51 -29.74 5.98
C TYR A 418 2.16 -29.10 5.65
N LEU A 419 1.54 -28.45 6.65
CA LEU A 419 0.30 -27.71 6.42
C LEU A 419 0.48 -26.53 5.45
N LEU A 420 1.57 -25.77 5.60
CA LEU A 420 1.91 -24.66 4.70
C LEU A 420 2.08 -25.14 3.25
N ILE A 421 2.78 -26.25 3.02
CA ILE A 421 2.98 -26.85 1.69
C ILE A 421 1.65 -27.27 1.08
N GLY A 422 0.75 -27.85 1.89
CA GLY A 422 -0.61 -28.17 1.46
C GLY A 422 -1.35 -26.93 0.97
N HIS A 423 -1.34 -25.85 1.76
CA HIS A 423 -1.94 -24.57 1.36
C HIS A 423 -1.27 -23.96 0.12
N TYR A 424 0.05 -24.01 0.03
CA TYR A 424 0.81 -23.52 -1.12
C TYR A 424 0.37 -24.24 -2.41
N THR A 425 0.28 -25.57 -2.35
CA THR A 425 -0.13 -26.41 -3.47
C THR A 425 -1.55 -26.07 -3.94
N GLU A 426 -2.49 -25.86 -3.02
CA GLU A 426 -3.86 -25.47 -3.39
C GLU A 426 -3.95 -24.06 -3.97
N VAL A 427 -3.15 -23.12 -3.45
CA VAL A 427 -3.02 -21.79 -4.05
C VAL A 427 -2.50 -21.90 -5.49
N LEU A 428 -1.45 -22.68 -5.74
CA LEU A 428 -0.92 -22.88 -7.10
C LEU A 428 -1.95 -23.50 -8.05
N LYS A 429 -2.70 -24.53 -7.61
CA LYS A 429 -3.78 -25.12 -8.40
C LYS A 429 -4.86 -24.10 -8.75
N ARG A 430 -5.21 -23.19 -7.84
CA ARG A 430 -6.16 -22.10 -8.09
C ARG A 430 -5.61 -21.07 -9.08
N ILE A 431 -4.33 -20.70 -8.95
CA ILE A 431 -3.66 -19.80 -9.89
C ILE A 431 -3.71 -20.41 -11.30
N ARG A 432 -3.31 -21.68 -11.45
CA ARG A 432 -3.34 -22.39 -12.74
C ARG A 432 -4.73 -22.42 -13.37
N ARG A 433 -5.79 -22.63 -12.56
CA ARG A 433 -7.19 -22.60 -13.01
C ARG A 433 -7.63 -21.21 -13.49
N LYS A 434 -7.10 -20.13 -12.92
CA LYS A 434 -7.43 -18.76 -13.31
C LYS A 434 -6.62 -18.25 -14.50
N LEU A 435 -5.37 -18.69 -14.62
CA LEU A 435 -4.42 -18.21 -15.62
C LEU A 435 -4.12 -19.30 -16.65
N VAL A 436 -5.16 -19.89 -17.26
CA VAL A 436 -5.09 -21.12 -18.09
C VAL A 436 -4.15 -20.99 -19.29
N HIS A 437 -3.96 -19.79 -19.84
CA HIS A 437 -3.14 -19.58 -21.03
C HIS A 437 -1.77 -18.96 -20.76
N ASN A 438 -1.49 -18.62 -19.50
CA ASN A 438 -0.25 -17.96 -19.11
C ASN A 438 0.83 -18.99 -18.77
N ASP A 439 2.07 -18.67 -19.14
CA ASP A 439 3.26 -19.36 -18.65
C ASP A 439 3.52 -18.91 -17.20
N LEU A 440 3.63 -19.87 -16.28
CA LEU A 440 3.78 -19.60 -14.85
C LEU A 440 5.14 -20.11 -14.37
N PHE A 441 5.90 -19.24 -13.75
CA PHE A 441 7.20 -19.52 -13.14
C PHE A 441 7.10 -19.34 -11.64
N LEU A 442 7.72 -20.25 -10.89
CA LEU A 442 7.80 -20.18 -9.44
C LEU A 442 9.25 -19.93 -9.07
N HIS A 443 9.52 -18.79 -8.45
CA HIS A 443 10.82 -18.51 -7.86
C HIS A 443 10.90 -19.23 -6.50
N PRO A 444 11.90 -20.08 -6.26
CA PRO A 444 12.08 -20.70 -4.96
C PRO A 444 12.46 -19.63 -3.95
N VAL A 445 11.88 -19.69 -2.75
CA VAL A 445 12.10 -18.69 -1.70
C VAL A 445 12.71 -19.35 -0.49
#